data_AF-A0A1Q7BDM1-F1
#
_entry.id   AF-A0A1Q7BDM1-F1
#
_cell.length_a   1.000
_cell.length_b   1.000
_cell.length_c   1.000
_cell.angle_alpha   90.00
_cell.angle_beta   90.00
_cell.angle_gamma   90.00
#
_symmetry.space_group_name_H-M   'P 1'
#
loop_
_entity.id
_entity.type
_entity.pdbx_description
1 polymer ?
#
loop_
_entity_poly.entity_id
_entity_poly.type
_entity_poly.pdbx_seq_one_letter_code
_entity_poly.pdbx_strand_id
1 'polypeptide(L)'
;MVAPNGDIYVTDGHGAGTNDRIVKFSKDGNFITAWGKHGKGPGEFDTPHGIALDSMGRVYVADRANNRIQIFEPDGKFVAEWKQFGRPSDVAIDKNDMIYVADSQSTPSNNLGFKQGIRIGSVKDGKVTAFIPEPSVEAGAPEGVGVDDGATSMLAGPPRWPCGAT
;
A
#
# COMPACT_ATOMS: atom_id res chain seq x y z
N MET A 1 0.62 8.01 6.31
CA MET A 1 -0.40 8.89 5.70
C MET A 1 -1.06 9.77 6.75
N VAL A 2 -1.74 10.85 6.34
CA VAL A 2 -2.59 11.68 7.20
C VAL A 2 -4.05 11.47 6.80
N ALA A 3 -4.90 11.15 7.76
CA ALA A 3 -6.34 10.94 7.58
C ALA A 3 -7.08 12.28 7.46
N PRO A 4 -8.33 12.31 6.93
CA PRO A 4 -9.10 13.55 6.80
C PRO A 4 -9.36 14.30 8.12
N ASN A 5 -9.40 13.59 9.24
CA ASN A 5 -9.53 14.19 10.58
C ASN A 5 -8.20 14.72 11.14
N GLY A 6 -7.09 14.56 10.40
CA GLY A 6 -5.74 14.95 10.78
C GLY A 6 -4.94 13.86 11.52
N ASP A 7 -5.55 12.72 11.88
CA ASP A 7 -4.81 11.62 12.50
C ASP A 7 -3.73 11.08 11.55
N ILE A 8 -2.60 10.66 12.11
CA ILE A 8 -1.45 10.20 11.34
C ILE A 8 -1.32 8.70 11.52
N TYR A 9 -1.26 7.97 10.42
CA TYR A 9 -0.98 6.53 10.42
C TYR A 9 0.42 6.28 9.86
N VAL A 10 1.22 5.52 10.62
CA VAL A 10 2.60 5.17 10.31
C VAL A 10 2.72 3.66 10.21
N THR A 11 3.30 3.18 9.11
CA THR A 11 3.77 1.81 8.99
C THR A 11 5.16 1.70 9.62
N ASP A 12 5.25 0.95 10.72
CA ASP A 12 6.46 0.76 11.51
C ASP A 12 6.97 -0.67 11.30
N GLY A 13 7.65 -0.88 10.18
CA GLY A 13 8.31 -2.14 9.86
C GLY A 13 9.07 -2.06 8.54
N HIS A 14 10.34 -2.49 8.53
CA HIS A 14 11.12 -2.63 7.30
C HIS A 14 12.25 -3.66 7.49
N GLY A 15 11.99 -4.91 7.09
CA GLY A 15 12.95 -6.00 7.14
C GLY A 15 12.88 -6.86 8.41
N ALA A 16 13.80 -7.81 8.51
CA ALA A 16 13.76 -8.85 9.54
C ALA A 16 14.00 -8.28 10.96
N GLY A 17 13.17 -8.70 11.91
CA GLY A 17 13.30 -8.35 13.33
C GLY A 17 12.79 -6.95 13.70
N THR A 18 11.97 -6.33 12.84
CA THR A 18 11.32 -5.04 13.15
C THR A 18 10.01 -5.23 13.92
N ASN A 19 9.40 -4.13 14.36
CA ASN A 19 8.15 -4.17 15.12
C ASN A 19 6.96 -4.69 14.28
N ASP A 20 7.02 -4.51 12.96
CA ASP A 20 6.02 -4.94 11.97
C ASP A 20 4.59 -4.63 12.43
N ARG A 21 4.31 -3.33 12.60
CA ARG A 21 3.04 -2.83 13.15
C ARG A 21 2.61 -1.54 12.49
N ILE A 22 1.38 -1.14 12.76
CA ILE A 22 0.85 0.18 12.43
C ILE A 22 0.78 1.00 13.71
N VAL A 23 1.18 2.26 13.63
CA VAL A 23 1.12 3.21 14.74
C VAL A 23 0.25 4.39 14.32
N LYS A 24 -0.72 4.74 15.17
CA LYS A 24 -1.62 5.86 14.96
C LYS A 24 -1.33 6.97 15.96
N PHE A 25 -1.21 8.20 15.45
CA PHE A 25 -1.05 9.41 16.23
C PHE A 25 -2.20 10.39 15.94
N SER A 26 -2.46 11.31 16.86
CA SER A 26 -3.34 12.45 16.61
C SER A 26 -2.67 13.46 15.69
N LYS A 27 -3.46 14.41 15.18
CA LYS A 27 -2.95 15.57 14.42
C LYS A 27 -1.87 16.39 15.13
N ASP A 28 -1.82 16.31 16.46
CA ASP A 28 -0.84 17.02 17.30
C ASP A 28 0.39 16.15 17.59
N GLY A 29 0.48 14.95 17.01
CA GLY A 29 1.59 14.01 17.19
C GLY A 29 1.50 13.12 18.43
N ASN A 30 0.38 13.14 19.16
CA ASN A 30 0.22 12.30 20.35
C ASN A 30 -0.10 10.86 19.95
N PHE A 31 0.57 9.88 20.57
CA PHE A 31 0.25 8.46 20.35
C PHE A 31 -1.20 8.15 20.74
N ILE A 32 -1.93 7.47 19.85
CA ILE A 32 -3.30 7.00 20.09
C ILE A 32 -3.31 5.50 20.33
N THR A 33 -2.82 4.73 19.35
CA THR A 33 -2.83 3.26 19.41
C THR A 33 -1.78 2.67 18.46
N ALA A 34 -1.47 1.40 18.65
CA ALA A 34 -0.72 0.60 17.69
C ALA A 34 -1.27 -0.83 17.65
N TRP A 35 -1.20 -1.45 16.48
CA TRP A 35 -1.60 -2.84 16.31
C TRP A 35 -0.69 -3.57 15.32
N GLY A 36 -0.61 -4.87 15.49
CA GLY A 36 0.27 -5.74 14.72
C GLY A 36 1.57 -6.10 15.43
N LYS A 37 2.22 -7.10 14.84
CA LYS A 37 3.51 -7.66 15.22
C LYS A 37 4.03 -8.47 14.02
N HIS A 38 5.31 -8.83 14.04
CA HIS A 38 5.88 -9.72 13.03
C HIS A 38 5.13 -11.05 12.95
N GLY A 39 4.76 -11.47 11.72
CA GLY A 39 4.14 -12.76 11.47
C GLY A 39 3.36 -12.82 10.17
N LYS A 40 2.58 -13.90 10.02
CA LYS A 40 1.84 -14.23 8.79
C LYS A 40 0.34 -14.40 9.02
N GLY A 41 -0.10 -14.39 10.28
CA GLY A 41 -1.50 -14.51 10.64
C GLY A 41 -2.30 -13.22 10.35
N PRO A 42 -3.64 -13.26 10.48
CA PRO A 42 -4.48 -12.08 10.44
C PRO A 42 -4.06 -11.05 11.50
N GLY A 43 -3.84 -9.81 11.08
CA GLY A 43 -3.37 -8.73 11.95
C GLY A 43 -1.89 -8.80 12.33
N GLU A 44 -1.14 -9.80 11.85
CA GLU A 44 0.32 -9.82 11.90
C GLU A 44 0.88 -9.31 10.57
N PHE A 45 2.07 -8.72 10.55
CA PHE A 45 2.68 -8.16 9.34
C PHE A 45 4.07 -8.74 9.10
N ASP A 46 4.50 -8.71 7.84
CA ASP A 46 5.88 -8.96 7.45
C ASP A 46 6.27 -7.89 6.42
N THR A 47 7.03 -6.89 6.89
CA THR A 47 7.44 -5.73 6.09
C THR A 47 6.23 -4.92 5.57
N PRO A 48 5.41 -4.32 6.45
CA PRO A 48 4.32 -3.43 6.04
C PRO A 48 4.86 -2.16 5.38
N HIS A 49 4.33 -1.79 4.22
CA HIS A 49 4.79 -0.67 3.40
C HIS A 49 3.73 0.44 3.33
N GLY A 50 3.06 0.59 2.18
CA GLY A 50 2.04 1.60 1.93
C GLY A 50 0.80 1.42 2.80
N ILE A 51 0.10 2.54 3.01
CA ILE A 51 -1.13 2.57 3.79
C ILE A 51 -2.10 3.61 3.24
N ALA A 52 -3.38 3.24 3.11
CA ALA A 52 -4.44 4.09 2.59
C ALA A 52 -5.74 3.94 3.39
N LEU A 53 -6.63 4.92 3.28
CA LEU A 53 -7.98 4.86 3.85
C LEU A 53 -9.02 4.81 2.72
N ASP A 54 -10.12 4.10 2.93
CA ASP A 54 -11.30 4.25 2.07
C ASP A 54 -12.26 5.34 2.57
N SER A 55 -13.35 5.56 1.83
CA SER A 55 -14.37 6.55 2.16
C SER A 55 -15.09 6.30 3.50
N MET A 56 -15.01 5.08 4.03
CA MET A 56 -15.56 4.69 5.34
C MET A 56 -14.53 4.81 6.47
N GLY A 57 -13.28 5.16 6.14
CA GLY A 57 -12.16 5.26 7.09
C GLY A 57 -11.49 3.92 7.41
N ARG A 58 -11.82 2.83 6.71
CA ARG A 58 -11.11 1.55 6.89
C ARG A 58 -9.68 1.68 6.40
N VAL A 59 -8.76 1.03 7.09
CA VAL A 59 -7.31 1.12 6.88
C VAL A 59 -6.85 -0.04 6.02
N TYR A 60 -6.22 0.25 4.89
CA TYR A 60 -5.65 -0.73 3.96
C TYR A 60 -4.13 -0.67 4.05
N VAL A 61 -3.51 -1.78 4.41
CA VAL A 61 -2.06 -1.89 4.60
C VAL A 61 -1.47 -2.83 3.57
N ALA A 62 -0.44 -2.37 2.85
CA ALA A 62 0.39 -3.20 2.01
C ALA A 62 1.32 -4.07 2.86
N ASP A 63 0.98 -5.34 3.05
CA ASP A 63 1.78 -6.32 3.80
C ASP A 63 2.65 -7.11 2.82
N ARG A 64 3.80 -6.50 2.52
CA ARG A 64 4.57 -6.75 1.31
C ARG A 64 5.20 -8.14 1.26
N ALA A 65 5.86 -8.59 2.31
CA ALA A 65 6.52 -9.90 2.30
C ALA A 65 5.51 -11.06 2.42
N ASN A 66 4.29 -10.76 2.89
CA ASN A 66 3.16 -11.69 2.89
C ASN A 66 2.32 -11.67 1.59
N ASN A 67 2.68 -10.83 0.60
CA ASN A 67 1.97 -10.70 -0.69
C ASN A 67 0.46 -10.46 -0.52
N ARG A 68 0.07 -9.55 0.37
CA ARG A 68 -1.34 -9.26 0.64
C ARG A 68 -1.60 -7.80 1.01
N ILE A 69 -2.83 -7.35 0.80
CA ILE A 69 -3.40 -6.17 1.47
C ILE A 69 -4.16 -6.67 2.70
N GLN A 70 -3.95 -6.05 3.86
CA GLN A 70 -4.78 -6.26 5.04
C GLN A 70 -5.66 -5.06 5.32
N ILE A 71 -6.88 -5.31 5.79
CA ILE A 71 -7.94 -4.31 5.99
C ILE A 71 -8.30 -4.29 7.46
N PHE A 72 -8.37 -3.09 8.04
CA PHE A 72 -8.68 -2.88 9.45
C PHE A 72 -9.73 -1.78 9.62
N GLU A 73 -10.45 -1.84 10.73
CA GLU A 73 -11.18 -0.68 11.24
C GLU A 73 -10.19 0.41 11.73
N PRO A 74 -10.62 1.68 11.87
CA PRO A 74 -9.75 2.77 12.32
C PRO A 74 -9.06 2.55 13.68
N ASP A 75 -9.61 1.66 14.51
CA ASP A 75 -9.11 1.28 15.83
C ASP A 75 -8.10 0.11 15.80
N GLY A 76 -7.82 -0.45 14.62
CA GLY A 76 -6.88 -1.55 14.42
C GLY A 76 -7.50 -2.94 14.45
N LYS A 77 -8.83 -3.07 14.55
CA LYS A 77 -9.50 -4.36 14.46
C LYS A 77 -9.40 -4.93 13.04
N PHE A 78 -8.87 -6.15 12.90
CA PHE A 78 -8.80 -6.84 11.61
C PHE A 78 -10.18 -7.10 11.00
N VAL A 79 -10.31 -6.82 9.70
CA VAL A 79 -11.53 -7.01 8.92
C VAL A 79 -11.34 -8.14 7.90
N ALA A 80 -10.31 -8.03 7.04
CA ALA A 80 -10.09 -8.97 5.94
C ALA A 80 -8.66 -8.88 5.38
N GLU A 81 -8.31 -9.84 4.52
CA GLU A 81 -7.09 -9.81 3.70
C GLU A 81 -7.39 -10.13 2.23
N TRP A 82 -6.61 -9.52 1.32
CA TRP A 82 -6.71 -9.71 -0.13
C TRP A 82 -5.34 -10.03 -0.75
N LYS A 83 -5.27 -11.03 -1.63
CA LYS A 83 -4.01 -11.50 -2.27
C LYS A 83 -3.96 -11.26 -3.78
N GLN A 84 -5.10 -10.91 -4.37
CA GLN A 84 -5.24 -10.64 -5.80
C GLN A 84 -4.53 -9.36 -6.27
N PHE A 85 -4.00 -8.55 -5.36
CA PHE A 85 -3.27 -7.31 -5.66
C PHE A 85 -1.75 -7.51 -5.81
N GLY A 86 -1.25 -8.74 -5.75
CA GLY A 86 0.17 -9.07 -5.99
C GLY A 86 1.05 -8.85 -4.77
N ARG A 87 2.28 -8.34 -4.98
CA ARG A 87 3.24 -8.07 -3.91
C ARG A 87 3.33 -6.56 -3.66
N PRO A 88 2.52 -6.02 -2.73
CA PRO A 88 2.28 -4.58 -2.67
C PRO A 88 3.46 -3.83 -2.06
N SER A 89 3.98 -2.84 -2.78
CA SER A 89 4.97 -1.88 -2.30
C SER A 89 4.33 -0.57 -1.87
N ASP A 90 3.21 -0.20 -2.47
CA ASP A 90 2.41 0.95 -2.05
C ASP A 90 0.92 0.73 -2.39
N VAL A 91 0.05 1.48 -1.72
CA VAL A 91 -1.40 1.47 -1.93
C VAL A 91 -1.97 2.88 -1.84
N ALA A 92 -2.80 3.24 -2.81
CA ALA A 92 -3.60 4.46 -2.80
C ALA A 92 -5.08 4.12 -3.04
N ILE A 93 -5.97 4.91 -2.47
CA ILE A 93 -7.41 4.81 -2.66
C ILE A 93 -7.94 6.19 -3.01
N ASP A 94 -8.74 6.28 -4.08
CA ASP A 94 -9.38 7.54 -4.46
C ASP A 94 -10.76 7.72 -3.81
N LYS A 95 -11.33 8.92 -3.96
CA LYS A 95 -12.65 9.28 -3.40
C LYS A 95 -13.82 8.41 -3.89
N ASN A 96 -13.64 7.65 -4.97
CA ASN A 96 -14.65 6.75 -5.52
C ASN A 96 -14.47 5.32 -5.02
N ASP A 97 -13.60 5.09 -4.04
CA ASP A 97 -13.27 3.78 -3.50
C ASP A 97 -12.63 2.85 -4.54
N MET A 98 -11.85 3.43 -5.45
CA MET A 98 -10.95 2.67 -6.32
C MET A 98 -9.59 2.56 -5.65
N ILE A 99 -9.06 1.33 -5.60
CA ILE A 99 -7.75 1.02 -5.04
C ILE A 99 -6.74 0.82 -6.15
N TYR A 100 -5.54 1.35 -5.94
CA TYR A 100 -4.40 1.27 -6.82
C TYR A 100 -3.25 0.69 -6.00
N VAL A 101 -2.72 -0.45 -6.41
CA VAL A 101 -1.65 -1.15 -5.69
C VAL A 101 -0.44 -1.27 -6.59
N ALA A 102 0.65 -0.64 -6.18
CA ALA A 102 1.92 -0.74 -6.85
C ALA A 102 2.63 -2.03 -6.42
N ASP A 103 3.07 -2.82 -7.39
CA ASP A 103 3.83 -4.05 -7.20
C ASP A 103 5.16 -3.91 -7.94
N SER A 104 6.21 -3.52 -7.20
CA SER A 104 7.54 -3.33 -7.77
C SER A 104 8.42 -4.58 -7.73
N GLN A 105 8.02 -5.63 -7.01
CA GLN A 105 8.96 -6.70 -6.65
C GLN A 105 8.42 -8.12 -6.77
N SER A 106 7.27 -8.33 -7.42
CA SER A 106 6.87 -9.67 -7.83
C SER A 106 7.86 -10.25 -8.84
N THR A 107 8.24 -11.51 -8.61
CA THR A 107 9.00 -12.36 -9.52
C THR A 107 8.38 -13.76 -9.52
N PRO A 108 8.70 -14.61 -10.51
CA PRO A 108 8.24 -16.00 -10.50
C PRO A 108 8.66 -16.79 -9.24
N SER A 109 9.72 -16.37 -8.54
CA SER A 109 10.21 -17.07 -7.34
C SER A 109 9.56 -16.60 -6.03
N ASN A 110 9.07 -15.36 -5.95
CA ASN A 110 8.51 -14.82 -4.71
C ASN A 110 7.00 -14.58 -4.75
N ASN A 111 6.39 -14.54 -5.93
CA ASN A 111 4.95 -14.36 -6.11
C ASN A 111 4.50 -14.93 -7.47
N LEU A 112 4.42 -16.27 -7.53
CA LEU A 112 4.15 -17.00 -8.76
C LEU A 112 2.82 -16.54 -9.40
N GLY A 113 2.88 -16.25 -10.71
CA GLY A 113 1.71 -15.80 -11.48
C GLY A 113 1.47 -14.29 -11.49
N PHE A 114 2.23 -13.52 -10.70
CA PHE A 114 2.13 -12.07 -10.66
C PHE A 114 3.27 -11.39 -11.42
N LYS A 115 2.93 -10.32 -12.14
CA LYS A 115 3.88 -9.41 -12.81
C LYS A 115 3.95 -8.08 -12.07
N GLN A 116 5.09 -7.40 -12.18
CA GLN A 116 5.29 -6.05 -11.69
C GLN A 116 4.42 -5.05 -12.47
N GLY A 117 3.96 -4.02 -11.78
CA GLY A 117 3.02 -3.03 -12.34
C GLY A 117 2.05 -2.51 -11.29
N ILE A 118 0.96 -1.89 -11.74
CA ILE A 118 -0.09 -1.34 -10.88
C ILE A 118 -1.39 -2.11 -11.12
N ARG A 119 -1.97 -2.67 -10.06
CA ARG A 119 -3.30 -3.26 -10.09
C ARG A 119 -4.33 -2.25 -9.62
N ILE A 120 -5.41 -2.13 -10.38
CA ILE A 120 -6.50 -1.22 -10.09
C ILE A 120 -7.73 -2.07 -9.79
N GLY A 121 -8.46 -1.73 -8.74
CA GLY A 121 -9.65 -2.46 -8.32
C GLY A 121 -10.62 -1.60 -7.51
N SER A 122 -11.61 -2.23 -6.90
CA SER A 122 -12.53 -1.55 -5.97
C SER A 122 -12.34 -2.06 -4.55
N VAL A 123 -12.39 -1.15 -3.56
CA VAL A 123 -12.40 -1.55 -2.14
C VAL A 123 -13.77 -2.03 -1.65
N LYS A 124 -14.80 -1.97 -2.50
CA LYS A 124 -16.15 -2.42 -2.16
C LYS A 124 -16.25 -3.95 -2.15
N ASP A 125 -15.57 -4.59 -3.09
CA ASP A 125 -15.60 -6.05 -3.29
C ASP A 125 -14.20 -6.68 -3.43
N GLY A 126 -13.14 -5.87 -3.41
CA GLY A 126 -11.76 -6.32 -3.59
C GLY A 126 -11.44 -6.75 -5.02
N LYS A 127 -12.33 -6.51 -6.00
CA LYS A 127 -12.14 -6.99 -7.36
C LYS A 127 -11.09 -6.15 -8.09
N VAL A 128 -10.08 -6.81 -8.68
CA VAL A 128 -9.16 -6.19 -9.64
C VAL A 128 -9.87 -6.03 -10.97
N THR A 129 -9.89 -4.82 -11.51
CA THR A 129 -10.60 -4.44 -12.74
C THR A 129 -9.65 -4.04 -13.86
N ALA A 130 -8.42 -3.61 -13.54
CA ALA A 130 -7.40 -3.31 -14.54
C ALA A 130 -5.99 -3.59 -14.00
N PHE A 131 -5.04 -3.70 -14.94
CA PHE A 131 -3.63 -3.86 -14.66
C PHE A 131 -2.82 -3.01 -15.64
N ILE A 132 -1.92 -2.20 -15.10
CA ILE A 132 -0.95 -1.42 -15.85
C ILE A 132 0.41 -2.10 -15.66
N PRO A 133 0.95 -2.78 -16.68
CA PRO A 133 2.24 -3.43 -16.55
C PRO A 133 3.37 -2.40 -16.40
N GLU A 134 4.46 -2.81 -15.75
CA GLU A 134 5.72 -2.08 -15.84
C GLU A 134 6.13 -1.89 -17.32
N PRO A 135 6.50 -0.66 -17.74
CA PRO A 135 6.75 -0.36 -19.15
C PRO A 135 8.04 -0.99 -19.71
N SER A 136 9.07 -1.20 -18.87
CA SER A 136 10.27 -1.98 -19.20
C SER A 136 11.10 -2.26 -17.95
N VAL A 137 11.86 -3.36 -17.95
CA VAL A 137 12.77 -3.74 -16.84
C VAL A 137 13.89 -2.72 -16.57
N GLU A 138 14.14 -1.80 -17.51
CA GLU A 138 15.13 -0.73 -17.35
C GLU A 138 14.54 0.56 -16.76
N ALA A 139 13.22 0.72 -16.81
CA ALA A 139 12.54 1.93 -16.31
C ALA A 139 12.38 1.93 -14.78
N GLY A 140 12.58 0.77 -14.14
CA GLY A 140 12.32 0.57 -12.73
C GLY A 140 10.82 0.39 -12.47
N ALA A 141 10.52 -0.56 -11.59
CA ALA A 141 9.15 -0.92 -11.26
C ALA A 141 8.47 0.15 -10.39
N PRO A 142 7.12 0.24 -10.38
CA PRO A 142 6.43 1.28 -9.62
C PRO A 142 6.57 1.06 -8.11
N GLU A 143 7.33 1.91 -7.44
CA GLU A 143 7.55 1.86 -5.99
C GLU A 143 6.51 2.64 -5.17
N GLY A 144 5.81 3.58 -5.81
CA GLY A 144 4.80 4.42 -5.18
C GLY A 144 3.63 4.67 -6.12
N VAL A 145 2.47 5.00 -5.55
CA VAL A 145 1.29 5.39 -6.30
C VAL A 145 0.60 6.57 -5.62
N GLY A 146 0.38 7.63 -6.39
CA GLY A 146 -0.44 8.78 -5.99
C GLY A 146 -1.70 8.84 -6.83
N VAL A 147 -2.79 9.33 -6.24
CA VAL A 147 -4.04 9.61 -6.93
C VAL A 147 -4.53 11.00 -6.55
N ASP A 148 -5.10 11.73 -7.51
CA ASP A 148 -5.70 13.05 -7.32
C ASP A 148 -7.23 12.95 -7.27
N ASP A 149 -7.86 13.94 -6.62
CA ASP A 149 -9.31 14.10 -6.48
C ASP A 149 -10.06 14.17 -7.82
N GLY A 150 -9.34 14.48 -8.92
CA GLY A 150 -9.86 14.52 -10.28
C GLY A 150 -10.03 13.17 -10.99
N ALA A 151 -9.56 12.07 -10.39
CA ALA A 151 -9.32 10.79 -11.07
C ALA A 151 -8.36 10.95 -12.27
N THR A 152 -7.18 10.32 -12.16
CA THR A 152 -6.12 10.22 -13.19
C THR A 152 -5.03 11.30 -13.15
N SER A 153 -4.18 11.25 -12.14
CA SER A 153 -2.73 11.34 -12.40
C SER A 153 -2.02 10.32 -11.51
N MET A 154 -1.34 9.36 -12.15
CA MET A 154 -0.46 8.41 -11.46
C MET A 154 0.97 8.83 -11.73
N LEU A 155 1.71 9.19 -10.68
CA LEU A 155 3.16 9.29 -10.76
C LEU A 155 3.75 7.92 -10.44
N ALA A 156 4.07 7.16 -11.48
CA ALA A 156 4.81 5.91 -11.37
C ALA A 156 6.22 6.13 -11.92
N GLY A 157 7.21 6.26 -11.03
CA GLY A 157 8.62 6.25 -11.40
C GLY A 157 9.52 7.02 -10.43
N PRO A 158 10.82 6.67 -10.35
CA PRO A 158 11.79 7.46 -9.60
C PRO A 158 11.85 8.88 -10.18
N PRO A 159 12.11 9.91 -9.36
CA PRO A 159 12.06 11.27 -9.86
C PRO A 159 13.19 11.45 -10.88
N ARG A 160 12.85 11.90 -12.09
CA ARG A 160 13.83 12.25 -13.11
C ARG A 160 14.36 13.64 -12.78
N TRP A 161 15.55 13.72 -12.19
CA TRP A 161 16.34 14.94 -12.28
C TRP A 161 16.87 15.03 -13.71
N PRO A 162 16.56 16.09 -14.49
CA PRO A 162 17.34 16.35 -15.68
C PRO A 162 18.76 16.68 -15.19
N CYS A 163 19.71 15.77 -15.41
CA CYS A 163 21.11 16.14 -15.45
C CYS A 163 21.24 17.17 -16.58
N GLY A 164 21.35 18.44 -16.20
CA GLY A 164 21.64 19.52 -17.11
C GLY A 164 22.95 19.23 -17.82
N ALA A 165 22.88 19.13 -19.14
CA ALA A 165 24.02 19.34 -20.01
C ALA A 165 24.39 20.83 -19.94
N THR A 166 25.61 21.12 -19.49
CA THR A 166 26.56 22.07 -20.07
C THR A 166 27.95 21.72 -19.58
#